data_AF-A0A935Y2H0-F1
#
_entry.id   AF-A0A935Y2H0-F1
#
_cell.length_a   1.000
_cell.length_b   1.000
_cell.length_c   1.000
_cell.angle_alpha   90.00
_cell.angle_beta   90.00
_cell.angle_gamma   90.00
#
_symmetry.space_group_name_H-M   'P 1'
#
loop_
_entity.id
_entity.type
_entity.pdbx_description
1 polymer ?
#
loop_
_entity_poly.entity_id
_entity_poly.type
_entity_poly.pdbx_seq_one_letter_code
_entity_poly.pdbx_strand_id
1 'polypeptide(L)'
;MYEDVPQVVWRQNRLLIKSTSGFPVLRAGNKIATDQSNGKGIFVIAGNHCIIQSLHFQNCKVVDHNGAGIRLEGKNIMIRQCIFSDNEMGFLCGAIDSCSVHMEQCYFKQNGSEMNPGYQHNIYVGHIDTFSLKYSTTIDANAEGHELKSRAKFNFVAYNYIGNIASNDSRNIDLPNGGISIFIGNIIEQGNFSANNNLFGYGLEGLNNKAPHQVYLVNNTLINKKNKGNFIQVANGTEKLFAKNNFFGGTITGGLINGSISMLDTAANRIFANLNDAQFRDVANGDYNLTQNSPLIDQGIIILDSIGSYYLRPDHSFIPDTNYTSRRMDTKPDIGAYEMSFPSKILDHPYFQKKSGILLVGNEWSFTPDKSGELLLISDFQGHAILKKIFKDKNSEIIHLADFPTGLYYYVSSAQTGIIFKN
;
A
#
# COMPACT_ATOMS: atom_id res chain seq x y z
N MET A 1 -12.49 1.43 29.45
CA MET A 1 -12.84 2.61 28.63
C MET A 1 -11.88 3.72 29.04
N TYR A 2 -11.15 4.28 28.09
CA TYR A 2 -10.23 5.40 28.33
C TYR A 2 -10.91 6.61 27.68
N GLU A 3 -11.68 7.35 28.47
CA GLU A 3 -12.52 8.45 28.00
C GLU A 3 -12.35 9.65 28.93
N ASP A 4 -12.06 10.81 28.34
CA ASP A 4 -11.86 12.10 29.03
C ASP A 4 -10.94 12.01 30.26
N VAL A 5 -9.79 11.36 30.06
CA VAL A 5 -8.72 11.30 31.07
C VAL A 5 -7.60 12.27 30.70
N PRO A 6 -6.76 12.69 31.68
CA PRO A 6 -5.62 13.54 31.40
C PRO A 6 -4.63 12.89 30.42
N GLN A 7 -3.84 13.73 29.75
CA GLN A 7 -2.71 13.29 28.92
C GLN A 7 -1.82 12.29 29.67
N VAL A 8 -1.34 11.26 28.96
CA VAL A 8 -0.35 10.32 29.50
C VAL A 8 1.01 10.54 28.84
N VAL A 9 2.04 10.72 29.67
CA VAL A 9 3.43 10.86 29.22
C VAL A 9 4.21 9.58 29.49
N TRP A 10 4.61 8.90 28.43
CA TRP A 10 5.39 7.66 28.49
C TRP A 10 6.89 7.98 28.44
N ARG A 11 7.55 8.01 29.62
CA ARG A 11 8.96 8.41 29.75
C ARG A 11 9.96 7.26 29.57
N GLN A 12 9.52 6.02 29.80
CA GLN A 12 10.41 4.87 29.77
C GLN A 12 10.75 4.48 28.32
N ASN A 13 12.01 4.13 28.09
CA ASN A 13 12.48 3.60 26.80
C ASN A 13 12.01 2.16 26.58
N ARG A 14 11.89 1.74 25.32
CA ARG A 14 11.65 0.34 24.91
C ARG A 14 10.33 -0.22 25.42
N LEU A 15 9.31 0.62 25.51
CA LEU A 15 7.96 0.16 25.84
C LEU A 15 7.28 -0.47 24.63
N LEU A 16 6.56 -1.57 24.88
CA LEU A 16 5.52 -2.06 23.99
C LEU A 16 4.17 -1.73 24.65
N ILE A 17 3.40 -0.84 24.02
CA ILE A 17 2.06 -0.47 24.46
C ILE A 17 1.10 -1.00 23.42
N LYS A 18 0.35 -2.04 23.77
CA LYS A 18 -0.56 -2.69 22.83
C LYS A 18 -1.88 -3.12 23.44
N SER A 19 -2.90 -3.22 22.60
CA SER A 19 -4.06 -4.04 22.93
C SER A 19 -3.77 -5.54 22.75
N THR A 20 -4.45 -6.37 23.53
CA THR A 20 -4.51 -7.83 23.35
C THR A 20 -5.74 -8.28 22.54
N SER A 21 -6.72 -7.39 22.34
CA SER A 21 -7.95 -7.65 21.59
C SER A 21 -8.53 -6.36 20.99
N GLY A 22 -8.83 -6.37 19.69
CA GLY A 22 -9.42 -5.24 18.97
C GLY A 22 -8.59 -3.94 19.07
N PHE A 23 -9.27 -2.82 18.85
CA PHE A 23 -8.72 -1.47 18.90
C PHE A 23 -9.45 -0.67 19.99
N PRO A 24 -9.06 -0.78 21.27
CA PRO A 24 -9.66 0.03 22.31
C PRO A 24 -9.51 1.52 21.98
N VAL A 25 -10.62 2.24 22.11
CA VAL A 25 -10.67 3.68 21.87
C VAL A 25 -10.15 4.42 23.09
N LEU A 26 -9.08 5.18 22.88
CA LEU A 26 -8.55 6.20 23.76
C LEU A 26 -9.13 7.53 23.31
N ARG A 27 -10.24 7.94 23.93
CA ARG A 27 -10.99 9.14 23.55
C ARG A 27 -10.62 10.31 24.46
N ALA A 28 -10.05 11.35 23.88
CA ALA A 28 -9.82 12.62 24.58
C ALA A 28 -11.13 13.40 24.78
N GLY A 29 -11.09 14.34 25.71
CA GLY A 29 -12.21 15.21 26.05
C GLY A 29 -11.76 16.49 26.73
N ASN A 30 -12.64 17.08 27.53
CA ASN A 30 -12.42 18.35 28.22
C ASN A 30 -11.15 18.39 29.08
N LYS A 31 -10.74 17.27 29.67
CA LYS A 31 -9.52 17.23 30.50
C LYS A 31 -8.26 17.50 29.71
N ILE A 32 -8.19 17.13 28.43
CA ILE A 32 -7.05 17.50 27.56
C ILE A 32 -7.31 18.86 26.91
N ALA A 33 -8.55 19.14 26.50
CA ALA A 33 -8.91 20.38 25.80
C ALA A 33 -8.75 21.66 26.62
N THR A 34 -8.80 21.56 27.95
CA THR A 34 -8.66 22.71 28.86
C THR A 34 -7.37 22.69 29.67
N ASP A 35 -6.50 21.69 29.46
CA ASP A 35 -5.24 21.57 30.20
C ASP A 35 -4.15 22.46 29.62
N GLN A 36 -3.89 23.58 30.28
CA GLN A 36 -2.82 24.51 29.92
C GLN A 36 -1.41 24.03 30.30
N SER A 37 -1.31 22.94 31.08
CA SER A 37 -0.04 22.41 31.59
C SER A 37 0.46 21.19 30.81
N ASN A 38 -0.45 20.32 30.36
CA ASN A 38 -0.15 19.08 29.66
C ASN A 38 -1.02 18.88 28.40
N GLY A 39 -1.35 19.96 27.68
CA GLY A 39 -2.15 19.93 26.45
C GLY A 39 -1.35 19.68 25.17
N LYS A 40 -0.76 18.48 24.97
CA LYS A 40 -0.05 18.14 23.73
C LYS A 40 -0.70 17.01 22.93
N GLY A 41 -1.20 15.98 23.61
CA GLY A 41 -1.80 14.83 22.96
C GLY A 41 -2.38 13.80 23.92
N ILE A 42 -3.02 12.77 23.38
CA ILE A 42 -3.51 11.64 24.19
C ILE A 42 -2.31 10.93 24.82
N PHE A 43 -1.38 10.50 23.96
CA PHE A 43 -0.09 9.97 24.37
C PHE A 43 1.05 10.91 23.95
N VAL A 44 1.86 11.29 24.93
CA VAL A 44 3.19 11.87 24.69
C VAL A 44 4.23 10.77 24.89
N ILE A 45 4.92 10.39 23.82
CA ILE A 45 5.98 9.38 23.87
C ILE A 45 7.32 10.10 24.04
N ALA A 46 7.79 10.21 25.29
CA ALA A 46 9.07 10.82 25.64
C ALA A 46 10.22 9.80 25.70
N GLY A 47 9.90 8.51 25.88
CA GLY A 47 10.87 7.42 25.81
C GLY A 47 11.28 7.08 24.38
N ASN A 48 12.45 6.45 24.25
CA ASN A 48 13.04 6.03 22.98
C ASN A 48 12.72 4.56 22.65
N HIS A 49 12.68 4.20 21.37
CA HIS A 49 12.50 2.82 20.87
C HIS A 49 11.19 2.17 21.31
N CYS A 50 10.11 2.96 21.35
CA CYS A 50 8.80 2.49 21.76
C CYS A 50 8.01 1.89 20.58
N ILE A 51 7.13 0.95 20.89
CA ILE A 51 6.20 0.34 19.96
C ILE A 51 4.78 0.59 20.46
N ILE A 52 3.94 1.19 19.61
CA ILE A 52 2.51 1.41 19.86
C ILE A 52 1.71 0.55 18.89
N GLN A 53 0.78 -0.25 19.40
CA GLN A 53 0.06 -1.20 18.56
C GLN A 53 -1.42 -1.38 18.92
N SER A 54 -2.28 -1.50 17.90
CA SER A 54 -3.68 -1.94 18.07
C SER A 54 -4.45 -1.03 19.03
N LEU A 55 -4.32 0.28 18.86
CA LEU A 55 -5.00 1.31 19.65
C LEU A 55 -5.69 2.32 18.72
N HIS A 56 -6.82 2.86 19.15
CA HIS A 56 -7.52 3.95 18.46
C HIS A 56 -7.44 5.24 19.27
N PHE A 57 -6.82 6.27 18.72
CA PHE A 57 -6.68 7.61 19.29
C PHE A 57 -7.74 8.54 18.68
N GLN A 58 -8.64 9.07 19.52
CA GLN A 58 -9.79 9.83 19.03
C GLN A 58 -10.00 11.18 19.74
N ASN A 59 -10.40 12.19 18.96
CA ASN A 59 -10.95 13.48 19.43
C ASN A 59 -10.01 14.32 20.30
N CYS A 60 -8.68 14.22 20.08
CA CYS A 60 -7.72 15.05 20.80
C CYS A 60 -7.76 16.50 20.32
N LYS A 61 -8.18 17.40 21.21
CA LYS A 61 -8.16 18.85 21.02
C LYS A 61 -7.42 19.47 22.19
N VAL A 62 -6.58 20.47 21.95
CA VAL A 62 -5.82 21.18 22.99
C VAL A 62 -5.91 22.69 22.76
N VAL A 63 -5.53 23.47 23.77
CA VAL A 63 -5.57 24.94 23.73
C VAL A 63 -4.75 25.52 22.56
N ASP A 64 -3.61 24.91 22.26
CA ASP A 64 -2.68 25.35 21.21
C ASP A 64 -3.10 24.94 19.78
N HIS A 65 -4.27 24.31 19.63
CA HIS A 65 -4.78 23.84 18.34
C HIS A 65 -3.81 22.94 17.59
N ASN A 66 -3.16 22.00 18.27
CA ASN A 66 -2.26 21.01 17.67
C ASN A 66 -2.29 19.66 18.42
N GLY A 67 -3.41 19.37 19.10
CA GLY A 67 -3.60 18.21 19.96
C GLY A 67 -3.47 16.91 19.18
N ALA A 68 -2.47 16.11 19.53
CA ALA A 68 -2.14 14.91 18.79
C ALA A 68 -2.72 13.62 19.39
N GLY A 69 -3.15 12.68 18.54
CA GLY A 69 -3.36 11.30 19.00
C GLY A 69 -2.08 10.74 19.64
N ILE A 70 -0.95 10.89 18.93
CA ILE A 70 0.40 10.68 19.48
C ILE A 70 1.28 11.90 19.21
N ARG A 71 1.85 12.46 20.28
CA ARG A 71 2.96 13.43 20.22
C ARG A 71 4.27 12.71 20.55
N LEU A 72 5.20 12.64 19.61
CA LEU A 72 6.53 12.09 19.86
C LEU A 72 7.51 13.18 20.33
N GLU A 73 8.17 12.94 21.46
CA GLU A 73 9.26 13.76 22.00
C GLU A 73 10.56 12.97 22.20
N GLY A 74 10.47 11.65 22.34
CA GLY A 74 11.61 10.73 22.31
C GLY A 74 12.04 10.39 20.88
N LYS A 75 12.94 9.41 20.75
CA LYS A 75 13.49 8.95 19.46
C LYS A 75 13.00 7.55 19.12
N ASN A 76 12.88 7.26 17.82
CA ASN A 76 12.71 5.91 17.30
C ASN A 76 11.40 5.27 17.79
N ILE A 77 10.34 5.40 16.99
CA ILE A 77 9.04 4.81 17.31
C ILE A 77 8.55 3.92 16.17
N MET A 78 7.94 2.80 16.54
CA MET A 78 7.13 2.00 15.63
C MET A 78 5.66 2.11 16.04
N ILE A 79 4.81 2.46 15.09
CA ILE A 79 3.36 2.51 15.28
C ILE A 79 2.78 1.51 14.29
N ARG A 80 2.03 0.52 14.78
CA ARG A 80 1.45 -0.50 13.89
C ARG A 80 0.00 -0.77 14.20
N GLN A 81 -0.83 -0.95 13.18
CA GLN A 81 -2.23 -1.31 13.39
C GLN A 81 -2.90 -0.32 14.36
N CYS A 82 -2.77 0.98 14.11
CA CYS A 82 -3.37 2.02 14.96
C CYS A 82 -4.33 2.88 14.15
N ILE A 83 -5.37 3.38 14.81
CA ILE A 83 -6.37 4.25 14.22
C ILE A 83 -6.24 5.64 14.85
N PHE A 84 -6.30 6.68 14.04
CA PHE A 84 -6.24 8.08 14.47
C PHE A 84 -7.38 8.83 13.79
N SER A 85 -8.39 9.22 14.57
CA SER A 85 -9.54 9.94 14.01
C SER A 85 -9.92 11.18 14.80
N ASP A 86 -10.38 12.20 14.10
CA ASP A 86 -11.03 13.38 14.69
C ASP A 86 -10.13 14.18 15.66
N ASN A 87 -8.82 13.96 15.64
CA ASN A 87 -7.86 14.72 16.42
C ASN A 87 -7.50 16.01 15.67
N GLU A 88 -6.96 17.02 16.36
CA GLU A 88 -6.34 18.15 15.65
C GLU A 88 -5.12 17.66 14.86
N MET A 89 -4.35 16.71 15.40
CA MET A 89 -3.25 16.04 14.72
C MET A 89 -3.38 14.52 14.91
N GLY A 90 -3.24 13.72 13.86
CA GLY A 90 -3.18 12.27 14.05
C GLY A 90 -1.88 11.85 14.75
N PHE A 91 -0.76 12.14 14.08
CA PHE A 91 0.59 12.02 14.62
C PHE A 91 1.36 13.33 14.47
N LEU A 92 2.15 13.68 15.50
CA LEU A 92 2.98 14.89 15.51
C LEU A 92 4.34 14.65 16.17
N CYS A 93 5.41 14.99 15.47
CA CYS A 93 6.73 15.17 16.08
C CYS A 93 7.39 16.49 15.64
N GLY A 94 8.26 17.02 16.50
CA GLY A 94 9.09 18.20 16.21
C GLY A 94 10.40 17.85 15.51
N ALA A 95 11.42 18.69 15.69
CA ALA A 95 12.78 18.35 15.28
C ALA A 95 13.41 17.41 16.32
N ILE A 96 13.80 16.22 15.90
CA ILE A 96 14.40 15.20 16.78
C ILE A 96 15.60 14.60 16.04
N ASP A 97 16.80 14.97 16.49
CA ASP A 97 18.02 14.51 15.86
C ASP A 97 18.20 12.99 15.96
N SER A 98 18.70 12.38 14.88
CA SER A 98 18.97 10.94 14.82
C SER A 98 17.75 10.07 15.20
N CYS A 99 16.56 10.47 14.73
CA CYS A 99 15.29 9.81 15.02
C CYS A 99 14.71 9.14 13.76
N SER A 100 14.16 7.94 13.94
CA SER A 100 13.29 7.30 12.95
C SER A 100 11.84 7.18 13.41
N VAL A 101 10.90 7.25 12.48
CA VAL A 101 9.47 7.02 12.72
C VAL A 101 8.99 6.02 11.69
N HIS A 102 8.49 4.87 12.15
CA HIS A 102 7.99 3.80 11.29
C HIS A 102 6.51 3.55 11.58
N MET A 103 5.70 3.58 10.54
CA MET A 103 4.27 3.32 10.61
C MET A 103 3.88 2.22 9.64
N GLU A 104 3.12 1.23 10.11
CA GLU A 104 2.59 0.17 9.26
C GLU A 104 1.15 -0.20 9.60
N GLN A 105 0.33 -0.43 8.59
CA GLN A 105 -1.08 -0.82 8.77
C GLN A 105 -1.86 0.19 9.64
N CYS A 106 -1.59 1.49 9.52
CA CYS A 106 -2.26 2.52 10.29
C CYS A 106 -3.40 3.17 9.48
N TYR A 107 -4.43 3.63 10.18
CA TYR A 107 -5.56 4.33 9.60
C TYR A 107 -5.67 5.74 10.18
N PHE A 108 -5.56 6.77 9.35
CA PHE A 108 -5.73 8.17 9.72
C PHE A 108 -6.93 8.74 8.98
N LYS A 109 -7.85 9.40 9.71
CA LYS A 109 -9.06 9.97 9.10
C LYS A 109 -9.53 11.23 9.81
N GLN A 110 -9.88 12.27 9.05
CA GLN A 110 -10.56 13.46 9.58
C GLN A 110 -9.80 14.13 10.73
N ASN A 111 -8.46 14.11 10.70
CA ASN A 111 -7.68 14.91 11.62
C ASN A 111 -7.47 16.31 11.04
N GLY A 112 -7.57 17.33 11.88
CA GLY A 112 -7.55 18.75 11.51
C GLY A 112 -8.55 19.58 12.32
N SER A 113 -8.39 20.90 12.34
CA SER A 113 -9.26 21.82 13.07
C SER A 113 -9.35 23.19 12.39
N GLU A 114 -10.57 23.66 12.19
CA GLU A 114 -10.84 24.95 11.56
C GLU A 114 -10.33 26.15 12.40
N MET A 115 -9.90 25.91 13.64
CA MET A 115 -9.31 26.93 14.51
C MET A 115 -7.87 27.29 14.12
N ASN A 116 -7.17 26.44 13.36
CA ASN A 116 -5.81 26.73 12.87
C ASN A 116 -5.55 26.08 11.49
N PRO A 117 -6.29 26.51 10.45
CA PRO A 117 -6.28 25.87 9.15
C PRO A 117 -4.89 25.92 8.50
N GLY A 118 -4.52 24.85 7.79
CA GLY A 118 -3.26 24.70 7.09
C GLY A 118 -2.10 24.17 7.93
N TYR A 119 -2.23 24.15 9.26
CA TYR A 119 -1.16 23.77 10.19
C TYR A 119 -1.33 22.37 10.79
N GLN A 120 -2.49 21.77 10.64
CA GLN A 120 -2.88 20.51 11.26
C GLN A 120 -3.03 19.41 10.23
N HIS A 121 -2.64 18.19 10.56
CA HIS A 121 -2.45 17.13 9.57
C HIS A 121 -2.82 15.76 10.12
N ASN A 122 -3.14 14.82 9.24
CA ASN A 122 -3.23 13.41 9.62
C ASN A 122 -1.87 12.93 10.15
N ILE A 123 -0.80 13.20 9.40
CA ILE A 123 0.56 12.85 9.78
C ILE A 123 1.45 14.08 9.58
N TYR A 124 2.05 14.57 10.67
CA TYR A 124 3.11 15.58 10.61
C TYR A 124 4.40 15.05 11.24
N VAL A 125 5.40 14.88 10.39
CA VAL A 125 6.75 14.51 10.79
C VAL A 125 7.66 15.72 10.66
N GLY A 126 8.21 16.19 11.79
CA GLY A 126 9.20 17.26 11.81
C GLY A 126 10.58 16.83 11.29
N HIS A 127 11.62 17.60 11.62
CA HIS A 127 12.98 17.31 11.15
C HIS A 127 13.56 16.11 11.91
N ILE A 128 13.51 14.94 11.26
CA ILE A 128 14.08 13.69 11.74
C ILE A 128 14.98 13.06 10.67
N ASP A 129 15.63 11.94 10.99
CA ASP A 129 16.46 11.23 10.04
C ASP A 129 15.60 10.47 9.01
N THR A 130 14.74 9.57 9.48
CA THR A 130 14.05 8.61 8.62
C THR A 130 12.56 8.52 8.97
N PHE A 131 11.69 8.64 7.97
CA PHE A 131 10.28 8.31 8.07
C PHE A 131 9.92 7.16 7.13
N SER A 132 9.12 6.20 7.60
CA SER A 132 8.51 5.21 6.72
C SER A 132 7.03 4.97 7.00
N LEU A 133 6.23 4.86 5.96
CA LEU A 133 4.81 4.54 6.01
C LEU A 133 4.51 3.38 5.04
N LYS A 134 3.95 2.28 5.56
CA LYS A 134 3.58 1.13 4.73
C LYS A 134 2.18 0.62 4.99
N TYR A 135 1.52 0.10 3.96
CA TYR A 135 0.25 -0.64 4.10
C TYR A 135 -0.85 0.14 4.82
N SER A 136 -0.78 1.46 4.79
CA SER A 136 -1.58 2.35 5.63
C SER A 136 -2.58 3.14 4.78
N THR A 137 -3.61 3.63 5.45
CA THR A 137 -4.60 4.52 4.86
C THR A 137 -4.55 5.85 5.59
N THR A 138 -4.36 6.95 4.86
CA THR A 138 -4.51 8.31 5.40
C THR A 138 -5.48 9.05 4.49
N ILE A 139 -6.63 9.43 5.04
CA ILE A 139 -7.68 10.07 4.26
C ILE A 139 -8.31 11.27 4.96
N ASP A 140 -8.88 12.14 4.15
CA ASP A 140 -9.70 13.27 4.58
C ASP A 140 -9.01 14.10 5.69
N ALA A 141 -7.76 14.53 5.50
CA ALA A 141 -7.22 15.58 6.37
C ALA A 141 -8.15 16.81 6.28
N ASN A 142 -8.40 17.50 7.38
CA ASN A 142 -9.35 18.60 7.40
C ASN A 142 -8.66 19.96 7.56
N ALA A 143 -9.40 21.03 7.28
CA ALA A 143 -8.98 22.41 7.47
C ALA A 143 -7.63 22.71 6.80
N GLU A 144 -7.51 22.41 5.51
CA GLU A 144 -6.31 22.60 4.68
C GLU A 144 -5.09 21.81 5.18
N GLY A 145 -5.32 20.76 5.95
CA GLY A 145 -4.30 19.80 6.36
C GLY A 145 -3.80 18.92 5.23
N HIS A 146 -2.68 18.23 5.44
CA HIS A 146 -2.15 17.24 4.51
C HIS A 146 -2.41 15.84 5.07
N GLU A 147 -2.72 14.88 4.20
CA GLU A 147 -2.74 13.46 4.58
C GLU A 147 -1.36 13.00 5.05
N LEU A 148 -0.29 13.52 4.43
CA LEU A 148 1.09 13.31 4.86
C LEU A 148 1.95 14.57 4.65
N LYS A 149 2.47 15.12 5.74
CA LYS A 149 3.54 16.12 5.74
C LYS A 149 4.78 15.59 6.46
N SER A 150 5.93 15.59 5.78
CA SER A 150 7.19 15.11 6.37
C SER A 150 8.40 15.97 6.03
N ARG A 151 9.13 16.37 7.06
CA ARG A 151 10.43 17.06 6.96
C ARG A 151 11.63 16.11 7.18
N ALA A 152 11.40 14.79 7.21
CA ALA A 152 12.47 13.81 7.37
C ALA A 152 13.47 13.87 6.20
N LYS A 153 14.76 13.60 6.50
CA LYS A 153 15.83 13.57 5.48
C LYS A 153 15.66 12.41 4.50
N PHE A 154 15.13 11.29 4.98
CA PHE A 154 14.80 10.11 4.19
C PHE A 154 13.34 9.70 4.42
N ASN A 155 12.59 9.51 3.33
CA ASN A 155 11.19 9.08 3.36
C ASN A 155 11.02 7.80 2.53
N PHE A 156 10.44 6.75 3.12
CA PHE A 156 10.03 5.54 2.41
C PHE A 156 8.54 5.29 2.59
N VAL A 157 7.75 5.56 1.55
CA VAL A 157 6.29 5.50 1.58
C VAL A 157 5.83 4.47 0.56
N ALA A 158 5.35 3.30 1.00
CA ALA A 158 5.05 2.21 0.08
C ALA A 158 3.72 1.52 0.36
N TYR A 159 2.98 1.18 -0.70
CA TYR A 159 1.78 0.36 -0.62
C TYR A 159 0.69 0.97 0.28
N ASN A 160 0.48 2.28 0.18
CA ASN A 160 -0.53 3.01 0.95
C ASN A 160 -1.68 3.48 0.07
N TYR A 161 -2.82 3.76 0.71
CA TYR A 161 -3.85 4.62 0.14
C TYR A 161 -3.79 5.99 0.86
N ILE A 162 -3.50 7.04 0.11
CA ILE A 162 -3.35 8.41 0.62
C ILE A 162 -4.30 9.28 -0.18
N GLY A 163 -5.37 9.81 0.40
CA GLY A 163 -6.25 10.63 -0.41
C GLY A 163 -7.37 11.37 0.28
N ASN A 164 -8.00 12.25 -0.48
CA ASN A 164 -9.13 13.04 -0.03
C ASN A 164 -10.39 12.63 -0.77
N ILE A 165 -11.42 12.29 -0.01
CA ILE A 165 -12.72 11.90 -0.53
C ILE A 165 -13.70 13.07 -0.40
N ALA A 166 -13.74 13.74 0.76
CA ALA A 166 -14.81 14.68 1.07
C ALA A 166 -14.41 15.95 1.86
N SER A 167 -13.21 16.03 2.44
CA SER A 167 -12.82 17.18 3.27
C SER A 167 -12.10 18.28 2.47
N ASN A 168 -12.00 19.48 3.05
CA ASN A 168 -11.14 20.55 2.53
C ASN A 168 -9.71 20.34 3.03
N ASP A 169 -8.97 19.39 2.47
CA ASP A 169 -7.53 19.19 2.71
C ASP A 169 -6.68 20.16 1.85
N SER A 170 -5.37 19.98 1.88
CA SER A 170 -4.40 20.67 1.03
C SER A 170 -3.91 19.71 -0.08
N ARG A 171 -2.61 19.58 -0.29
CA ARG A 171 -2.02 18.54 -1.14
C ARG A 171 -1.92 17.24 -0.36
N ASN A 172 -2.00 16.09 -1.02
CA ASN A 172 -1.97 14.82 -0.29
C ASN A 172 -0.59 14.52 0.32
N ILE A 173 0.47 14.88 -0.41
CA ILE A 173 1.86 14.69 0.01
C ILE A 173 2.57 16.03 0.03
N ASP A 174 3.13 16.41 1.18
CA ASP A 174 3.98 17.58 1.34
C ASP A 174 5.33 17.20 1.96
N LEU A 175 6.39 17.29 1.18
CA LEU A 175 7.78 17.02 1.58
C LEU A 175 8.57 18.33 1.53
N PRO A 176 8.26 19.29 2.41
CA PRO A 176 8.58 20.71 2.22
C PRO A 176 10.08 21.01 2.20
N ASN A 177 10.96 20.15 2.76
CA ASN A 177 12.39 20.42 2.87
C ASN A 177 13.33 19.54 2.04
N GLY A 178 12.76 18.74 1.14
CA GLY A 178 13.54 17.84 0.29
C GLY A 178 14.22 16.70 1.06
N GLY A 179 15.26 16.11 0.47
CA GLY A 179 15.93 14.90 0.96
C GLY A 179 15.71 13.73 0.00
N ILE A 180 16.00 12.50 0.41
CA ILE A 180 15.71 11.32 -0.41
C ILE A 180 14.30 10.83 -0.10
N SER A 181 13.46 10.68 -1.12
CA SER A 181 12.07 10.28 -0.96
C SER A 181 11.68 9.21 -1.96
N ILE A 182 11.31 8.04 -1.46
CA ILE A 182 10.96 6.85 -2.26
C ILE A 182 9.50 6.51 -2.02
N PHE A 183 8.71 6.53 -3.10
CA PHE A 183 7.29 6.23 -3.13
C PHE A 183 7.02 5.08 -4.09
N ILE A 184 6.55 3.95 -3.56
CA ILE A 184 6.37 2.71 -4.34
C ILE A 184 4.96 2.16 -4.16
N GLY A 185 4.25 1.89 -5.25
CA GLY A 185 3.00 1.14 -5.18
C GLY A 185 1.87 1.83 -4.41
N ASN A 186 1.91 3.15 -4.25
CA ASN A 186 0.87 3.89 -3.52
C ASN A 186 -0.28 4.29 -4.45
N ILE A 187 -1.46 4.41 -3.87
CA ILE A 187 -2.59 5.13 -4.46
C ILE A 187 -2.60 6.51 -3.81
N ILE A 188 -2.57 7.57 -4.62
CA ILE A 188 -2.62 8.96 -4.16
C ILE A 188 -3.80 9.65 -4.85
N GLU A 189 -4.81 10.03 -4.09
CA GLU A 189 -6.08 10.54 -4.64
C GLU A 189 -6.42 11.92 -4.12
N GLN A 190 -6.58 12.88 -5.03
CA GLN A 190 -7.01 14.22 -4.70
C GLN A 190 -8.49 14.41 -4.98
N GLY A 191 -9.20 14.90 -3.96
CA GLY A 191 -10.63 15.20 -3.99
C GLY A 191 -10.94 16.58 -4.55
N ASN A 192 -12.22 16.84 -4.82
CA ASN A 192 -12.68 18.10 -5.42
C ASN A 192 -12.48 19.33 -4.51
N PHE A 193 -12.45 19.11 -3.20
CA PHE A 193 -12.42 20.17 -2.20
C PHE A 193 -11.01 20.54 -1.74
N SER A 194 -9.98 19.82 -2.17
CA SER A 194 -8.59 20.14 -1.83
C SER A 194 -8.24 21.58 -2.17
N ALA A 195 -7.67 22.33 -1.23
CA ALA A 195 -7.33 23.74 -1.41
C ALA A 195 -6.22 23.92 -2.47
N ASN A 196 -5.20 23.08 -2.43
CA ASN A 196 -4.09 23.11 -3.38
C ASN A 196 -4.41 22.34 -4.68
N ASN A 197 -3.78 22.74 -5.77
CA ASN A 197 -3.98 22.11 -7.09
C ASN A 197 -2.89 21.09 -7.44
N ASN A 198 -1.86 20.97 -6.59
CA ASN A 198 -0.82 19.96 -6.71
C ASN A 198 -1.04 18.80 -5.74
N LEU A 199 -0.82 17.55 -6.17
CA LEU A 199 -0.99 16.37 -5.31
C LEU A 199 0.26 16.07 -4.48
N PHE A 200 1.41 16.22 -5.11
CA PHE A 200 2.72 15.95 -4.54
C PHE A 200 3.58 17.21 -4.53
N GLY A 201 3.91 17.71 -3.35
CA GLY A 201 4.81 18.84 -3.15
C GLY A 201 6.17 18.38 -2.62
N TYR A 202 7.27 18.87 -3.21
CA TYR A 202 8.63 18.55 -2.77
C TYR A 202 9.52 19.79 -2.74
N GLY A 203 10.12 20.06 -1.58
CA GLY A 203 11.06 21.17 -1.38
C GLY A 203 10.41 22.56 -1.39
N LEU A 204 9.08 22.66 -1.36
CA LEU A 204 8.35 23.92 -1.59
C LEU A 204 8.52 24.96 -0.47
N GLU A 205 9.10 24.59 0.67
CA GLU A 205 9.50 25.52 1.74
C GLU A 205 11.04 25.63 1.87
N GLY A 206 11.76 25.30 0.80
CA GLY A 206 13.22 25.35 0.72
C GLY A 206 13.87 23.99 0.95
N LEU A 207 14.81 23.64 0.07
CA LEU A 207 15.62 22.42 0.12
C LEU A 207 16.67 22.48 1.26
N ASN A 208 16.17 22.48 2.50
CA ASN A 208 16.97 22.69 3.72
C ASN A 208 17.51 21.39 4.32
N ASN A 209 16.95 20.23 3.96
CA ASN A 209 17.57 18.95 4.35
C ASN A 209 18.93 18.81 3.65
N LYS A 210 19.83 18.03 4.24
CA LYS A 210 21.12 17.77 3.61
C LYS A 210 20.89 17.03 2.29
N ALA A 211 21.46 17.57 1.20
CA ALA A 211 21.52 16.91 -0.09
C ALA A 211 22.05 15.45 0.03
N PRO A 212 21.60 14.52 -0.83
CA PRO A 212 20.95 14.80 -2.12
C PRO A 212 19.43 15.04 -2.05
N HIS A 213 18.91 15.78 -3.03
CA HIS A 213 17.48 16.08 -3.19
C HIS A 213 16.84 15.27 -4.32
N GLN A 214 16.35 14.08 -4.00
CA GLN A 214 15.95 13.07 -5.00
C GLN A 214 14.60 12.45 -4.66
N VAL A 215 13.72 12.38 -5.66
CA VAL A 215 12.41 11.75 -5.56
C VAL A 215 12.32 10.56 -6.50
N TYR A 216 11.84 9.44 -5.98
CA TYR A 216 11.60 8.20 -6.72
C TYR A 216 10.12 7.84 -6.59
N LEU A 217 9.36 7.95 -7.68
CA LEU A 217 7.97 7.51 -7.78
C LEU A 217 7.93 6.29 -8.69
N VAL A 218 7.66 5.11 -8.14
CA VAL A 218 7.62 3.87 -8.91
C VAL A 218 6.30 3.16 -8.74
N ASN A 219 5.64 2.88 -9.86
CA ASN A 219 4.40 2.10 -9.87
C ASN A 219 3.32 2.67 -8.93
N ASN A 220 3.19 4.00 -8.83
CA ASN A 220 2.10 4.63 -8.07
C ASN A 220 0.90 4.91 -8.99
N THR A 221 -0.30 4.93 -8.42
CA THR A 221 -1.53 5.38 -9.08
C THR A 221 -1.91 6.73 -8.49
N LEU A 222 -1.73 7.82 -9.25
CA LEU A 222 -2.08 9.16 -8.82
C LEU A 222 -3.36 9.61 -9.54
N ILE A 223 -4.34 10.10 -8.78
CA ILE A 223 -5.68 10.43 -9.27
C ILE A 223 -6.04 11.86 -8.88
N ASN A 224 -6.28 12.72 -9.86
CA ASN A 224 -6.80 14.06 -9.66
C ASN A 224 -8.29 14.11 -10.03
N LYS A 225 -9.20 14.13 -9.05
CA LYS A 225 -10.64 14.25 -9.31
C LYS A 225 -11.10 15.68 -9.58
N LYS A 226 -10.24 16.69 -9.35
CA LYS A 226 -10.56 18.10 -9.62
C LYS A 226 -10.67 18.39 -11.12
N ASN A 227 -11.33 19.49 -11.45
CA ASN A 227 -11.39 20.03 -12.82
C ASN A 227 -10.18 20.87 -13.23
N LYS A 228 -9.14 20.91 -12.39
CA LYS A 228 -7.86 21.59 -12.62
C LYS A 228 -6.78 20.89 -11.81
N GLY A 229 -5.52 21.05 -12.17
CA GLY A 229 -4.42 20.57 -11.33
C GLY A 229 -3.11 20.33 -12.04
N ASN A 230 -2.09 20.12 -11.22
CA ASN A 230 -0.81 19.57 -11.59
C ASN A 230 -0.49 18.38 -10.68
N PHE A 231 0.21 17.35 -11.14
CA PHE A 231 0.41 16.17 -10.29
C PHE A 231 1.56 16.37 -9.31
N ILE A 232 2.72 16.72 -9.85
CA ILE A 232 3.96 16.84 -9.10
C ILE A 232 4.45 18.28 -9.18
N GLN A 233 4.77 18.87 -8.04
CA GLN A 233 5.43 20.16 -7.95
C GLN A 233 6.68 20.03 -7.10
N VAL A 234 7.82 20.38 -7.68
CA VAL A 234 9.11 20.34 -7.01
C VAL A 234 9.74 21.72 -6.97
N ALA A 235 10.57 21.98 -5.97
CA ALA A 235 11.36 23.19 -5.90
C ALA A 235 12.50 23.20 -6.92
N ASN A 236 12.92 24.40 -7.31
CA ASN A 236 14.13 24.60 -8.11
C ASN A 236 15.35 24.11 -7.32
N GLY A 237 16.25 23.38 -8.00
CA GLY A 237 17.39 22.72 -7.36
C GLY A 237 17.15 21.26 -6.98
N THR A 238 15.98 20.70 -7.32
CA THR A 238 15.74 19.25 -7.20
C THR A 238 16.69 18.51 -8.15
N GLU A 239 17.53 17.64 -7.60
CA GLU A 239 18.58 16.97 -8.36
C GLU A 239 18.01 15.88 -9.27
N LYS A 240 17.06 15.09 -8.76
CA LYS A 240 16.50 13.95 -9.49
C LYS A 240 15.01 13.76 -9.22
N LEU A 241 14.26 13.56 -10.30
CA LEU A 241 12.93 12.97 -10.27
C LEU A 241 12.93 11.72 -11.16
N PHE A 242 12.92 10.56 -10.51
CA PHE A 242 12.77 9.26 -11.14
C PHE A 242 11.31 8.83 -10.97
N ALA A 243 10.48 9.06 -11.99
CA ALA A 243 9.07 8.74 -11.96
C ALA A 243 8.77 7.69 -13.04
N LYS A 244 8.79 6.40 -12.71
CA LYS A 244 8.57 5.32 -13.68
C LYS A 244 7.39 4.43 -13.36
N ASN A 245 6.77 3.88 -14.41
CA ASN A 245 5.65 2.96 -14.32
C ASN A 245 4.44 3.50 -13.54
N ASN A 246 4.31 4.82 -13.36
CA ASN A 246 3.20 5.41 -12.63
C ASN A 246 2.01 5.63 -13.56
N PHE A 247 0.82 5.52 -12.98
CA PHE A 247 -0.41 5.98 -13.60
C PHE A 247 -0.75 7.39 -13.08
N PHE A 248 -1.13 8.28 -13.99
CA PHE A 248 -1.65 9.61 -13.67
C PHE A 248 -3.02 9.78 -14.33
N GLY A 249 -4.07 9.91 -13.53
CA GLY A 249 -5.44 9.92 -14.00
C GLY A 249 -6.20 11.18 -13.59
N GLY A 250 -6.91 11.80 -14.53
CA GLY A 250 -7.72 12.99 -14.29
C GLY A 250 -7.12 14.27 -14.87
N THR A 251 -7.56 15.43 -14.37
CA THR A 251 -7.29 16.72 -15.01
C THR A 251 -5.84 17.21 -14.86
N ILE A 252 -5.25 17.76 -15.92
CA ILE A 252 -3.83 18.21 -15.97
C ILE A 252 -3.71 19.63 -16.56
N THR A 253 -4.57 20.56 -16.14
CA THR A 253 -4.54 21.93 -16.68
C THR A 253 -3.26 22.69 -16.34
N GLY A 254 -2.55 22.31 -15.26
CA GLY A 254 -1.33 22.94 -14.78
C GLY A 254 -0.05 22.20 -15.15
N GLY A 255 -0.11 21.16 -15.98
CA GLY A 255 1.03 20.30 -16.33
C GLY A 255 1.23 19.11 -15.38
N LEU A 256 1.91 18.06 -15.85
CA LEU A 256 2.14 16.85 -15.04
C LEU A 256 3.16 17.10 -13.92
N ILE A 257 4.26 17.78 -14.27
CA ILE A 257 5.41 18.02 -13.41
C ILE A 257 5.80 19.50 -13.55
N ASN A 258 5.84 20.21 -12.42
CA ASN A 258 6.22 21.61 -12.35
C ASN A 258 7.46 21.78 -11.46
N GLY A 259 8.40 22.64 -11.89
CA GLY A 259 9.66 22.91 -11.19
C GLY A 259 10.90 22.59 -12.03
N SER A 260 12.07 23.00 -11.56
CA SER A 260 13.34 22.76 -12.23
C SER A 260 14.05 21.53 -11.66
N ILE A 261 14.30 20.53 -12.52
CA ILE A 261 14.88 19.23 -12.16
C ILE A 261 16.15 18.99 -13.00
N SER A 262 17.26 18.63 -12.36
CA SER A 262 18.52 18.36 -13.09
C SER A 262 18.49 17.04 -13.85
N MET A 263 17.98 15.96 -13.24
CA MET A 263 17.82 14.65 -13.86
C MET A 263 16.37 14.18 -13.79
N LEU A 264 15.68 14.26 -14.91
CA LEU A 264 14.29 13.81 -15.05
C LEU A 264 14.25 12.49 -15.82
N ASP A 265 13.64 11.46 -15.22
CA ASP A 265 13.37 10.19 -15.90
C ASP A 265 11.92 9.78 -15.66
N THR A 266 11.10 9.92 -16.70
CA THR A 266 9.64 9.69 -16.66
C THR A 266 9.20 8.46 -17.45
N ALA A 267 10.12 7.52 -17.69
CA ALA A 267 9.87 6.39 -18.57
C ALA A 267 8.67 5.53 -18.14
N ALA A 268 7.90 5.08 -19.13
CA ALA A 268 6.78 4.17 -18.97
C ALA A 268 5.67 4.64 -18.00
N ASN A 269 5.49 5.94 -17.77
CA ASN A 269 4.25 6.41 -17.16
C ASN A 269 3.07 6.31 -18.15
N ARG A 270 1.84 6.23 -17.64
CA ARG A 270 0.61 6.38 -18.43
C ARG A 270 -0.24 7.49 -17.85
N ILE A 271 -0.86 8.25 -18.75
CA ILE A 271 -1.60 9.46 -18.42
C ILE A 271 -2.94 9.41 -19.13
N PHE A 272 -4.04 9.39 -18.38
CA PHE A 272 -5.40 9.47 -18.94
C PHE A 272 -6.18 10.62 -18.31
N ALA A 273 -6.72 11.50 -19.15
CA ALA A 273 -7.58 12.59 -18.67
C ALA A 273 -8.92 12.05 -18.15
N ASN A 274 -9.44 10.99 -18.78
CA ASN A 274 -10.64 10.29 -18.35
C ASN A 274 -10.25 8.98 -17.65
N LEU A 275 -10.66 8.82 -16.38
CA LEU A 275 -10.34 7.65 -15.58
C LEU A 275 -10.97 6.36 -16.12
N ASN A 276 -12.06 6.44 -16.88
CA ASN A 276 -12.69 5.27 -17.49
C ASN A 276 -11.79 4.58 -18.53
N ASP A 277 -10.86 5.31 -19.14
CA ASP A 277 -9.93 4.76 -20.13
C ASP A 277 -8.91 3.79 -19.48
N ALA A 278 -8.69 3.92 -18.16
CA ALA A 278 -7.83 3.01 -17.40
C ALA A 278 -8.46 1.63 -17.17
N GLN A 279 -9.80 1.53 -17.30
CA GLN A 279 -10.56 0.31 -17.02
C GLN A 279 -10.27 -0.24 -15.61
N PHE A 280 -10.33 0.62 -14.60
CA PHE A 280 -10.34 0.21 -13.19
C PHE A 280 -11.67 -0.43 -12.82
N ARG A 281 -11.69 -1.25 -11.75
CA ARG A 281 -12.88 -1.96 -11.30
C ARG A 281 -13.99 -1.03 -10.82
N ASP A 282 -13.67 -0.06 -9.96
CA ASP A 282 -14.66 0.88 -9.42
C ASP A 282 -14.01 2.20 -8.96
N VAL A 283 -13.85 3.13 -9.89
CA VAL A 283 -13.27 4.47 -9.64
C VAL A 283 -14.10 5.29 -8.64
N ALA A 284 -15.42 5.10 -8.62
CA ALA A 284 -16.32 5.88 -7.77
C ALA A 284 -16.07 5.58 -6.29
N ASN A 285 -15.77 4.32 -5.96
CA ASN A 285 -15.47 3.86 -4.60
C ASN A 285 -13.97 3.73 -4.29
N GLY A 286 -13.09 4.25 -5.17
CA GLY A 286 -11.64 4.22 -4.96
C GLY A 286 -10.99 2.84 -5.17
N ASP A 287 -11.67 1.90 -5.83
CA ASP A 287 -11.10 0.63 -6.26
C ASP A 287 -10.38 0.79 -7.60
N TYR A 288 -9.09 1.06 -7.52
CA TYR A 288 -8.19 1.18 -8.67
C TYR A 288 -7.53 -0.14 -9.07
N ASN A 289 -8.05 -1.29 -8.64
CA ASN A 289 -7.63 -2.55 -9.23
C ASN A 289 -7.96 -2.56 -10.72
N LEU A 290 -7.07 -3.16 -11.53
CA LEU A 290 -7.29 -3.27 -12.97
C LEU A 290 -8.44 -4.27 -13.25
N THR A 291 -9.14 -4.06 -14.36
CA THR A 291 -9.93 -5.10 -15.01
C THR A 291 -9.08 -5.81 -16.07
N GLN A 292 -9.51 -6.98 -16.52
CA GLN A 292 -8.78 -7.78 -17.54
C GLN A 292 -8.59 -7.06 -18.88
N ASN A 293 -9.36 -6.00 -19.14
CA ASN A 293 -9.30 -5.21 -20.38
C ASN A 293 -8.43 -3.96 -20.24
N SER A 294 -7.76 -3.77 -19.10
CA SER A 294 -7.03 -2.53 -18.86
C SER A 294 -5.85 -2.37 -19.81
N PRO A 295 -5.69 -1.20 -20.46
CA PRO A 295 -4.53 -0.91 -21.29
C PRO A 295 -3.27 -0.65 -20.46
N LEU A 296 -3.33 -0.79 -19.14
CA LEU A 296 -2.19 -0.60 -18.22
C LEU A 296 -1.42 -1.91 -17.98
N ILE A 297 -1.98 -3.05 -18.41
CA ILE A 297 -1.43 -4.38 -18.21
C ILE A 297 -0.17 -4.62 -19.07
N ASP A 298 0.88 -5.15 -18.45
CA ASP A 298 2.19 -5.47 -19.04
C ASP A 298 2.86 -4.27 -19.76
N GLN A 299 2.46 -3.04 -19.42
CA GLN A 299 2.92 -1.81 -20.09
C GLN A 299 4.14 -1.15 -19.43
N GLY A 300 4.51 -1.59 -18.23
CA GLY A 300 5.66 -1.07 -17.50
C GLY A 300 6.99 -1.64 -17.99
N ILE A 301 8.06 -1.08 -17.44
CA ILE A 301 9.44 -1.52 -17.66
C ILE A 301 10.01 -2.13 -16.37
N ILE A 302 10.86 -3.14 -16.54
CA ILE A 302 11.58 -3.75 -15.42
C ILE A 302 12.60 -2.72 -14.91
N ILE A 303 12.57 -2.46 -13.60
CA ILE A 303 13.50 -1.58 -12.90
C ILE A 303 14.36 -2.46 -11.99
N LEU A 304 15.68 -2.39 -12.18
CA LEU A 304 16.66 -3.15 -11.40
C LEU A 304 17.43 -2.27 -10.39
N ASP A 305 17.21 -0.96 -10.45
CA ASP A 305 17.81 0.03 -9.57
C ASP A 305 17.37 -0.15 -8.10
N SER A 306 18.25 0.22 -7.17
CA SER A 306 17.94 0.34 -5.75
C SER A 306 18.60 1.59 -5.16
N ILE A 307 18.04 2.08 -4.05
CA ILE A 307 18.66 3.12 -3.22
C ILE A 307 18.95 2.50 -1.87
N GLY A 308 20.24 2.20 -1.61
CA GLY A 308 20.60 1.34 -0.49
C GLY A 308 19.90 -0.03 -0.58
N SER A 309 19.19 -0.42 0.47
CA SER A 309 18.40 -1.66 0.53
C SER A 309 16.99 -1.55 -0.06
N TYR A 310 16.60 -0.39 -0.59
CA TYR A 310 15.26 -0.16 -1.13
C TYR A 310 15.26 -0.42 -2.64
N TYR A 311 14.74 -1.58 -3.05
CA TYR A 311 14.54 -1.89 -4.46
C TYR A 311 13.46 -0.98 -5.05
N LEU A 312 13.74 -0.39 -6.21
CA LEU A 312 12.80 0.48 -6.92
C LEU A 312 11.82 -0.34 -7.77
N ARG A 313 11.14 -1.31 -7.14
CA ARG A 313 10.09 -2.12 -7.72
C ARG A 313 9.12 -2.60 -6.63
N PRO A 314 7.81 -2.58 -6.89
CA PRO A 314 6.83 -3.06 -5.94
C PRO A 314 6.85 -4.60 -5.85
N ASP A 315 6.83 -5.12 -4.63
CA ASP A 315 6.67 -6.55 -4.30
C ASP A 315 5.36 -6.84 -3.55
N HIS A 316 4.61 -5.79 -3.22
CA HIS A 316 3.29 -5.84 -2.60
C HIS A 316 2.32 -4.89 -3.30
N SER A 317 1.03 -5.10 -3.06
CA SER A 317 -0.04 -4.16 -3.37
C SER A 317 -0.87 -3.91 -2.12
N PHE A 318 -1.29 -2.66 -1.95
CA PHE A 318 -2.25 -2.29 -0.91
C PHE A 318 -3.57 -3.06 -1.12
N ILE A 319 -4.25 -3.44 -0.04
CA ILE A 319 -5.67 -3.81 -0.08
C ILE A 319 -6.40 -3.00 1.00
N PRO A 320 -7.70 -2.74 0.84
CA PRO A 320 -8.51 -2.01 1.82
C PRO A 320 -8.33 -2.53 3.26
N ASP A 321 -8.67 -1.68 4.23
CA ASP A 321 -8.51 -1.93 5.66
C ASP A 321 -7.05 -2.08 6.12
N THR A 322 -6.14 -1.26 5.56
CA THR A 322 -4.73 -1.16 5.98
C THR A 322 -3.97 -2.49 5.88
N ASN A 323 -4.21 -3.20 4.79
CA ASN A 323 -3.67 -4.54 4.59
C ASN A 323 -2.96 -4.61 3.22
N TYR A 324 -2.35 -5.74 2.92
CA TYR A 324 -1.57 -5.91 1.70
C TYR A 324 -1.58 -7.35 1.20
N THR A 325 -1.23 -7.52 -0.07
CA THR A 325 -0.99 -8.82 -0.69
C THR A 325 0.33 -8.80 -1.45
N SER A 326 0.90 -9.98 -1.72
CA SER A 326 2.07 -10.09 -2.59
C SER A 326 1.72 -9.65 -4.00
N ARG A 327 2.58 -8.81 -4.59
CA ARG A 327 2.47 -8.42 -6.00
C ARG A 327 3.32 -9.37 -6.83
N ARG A 328 2.66 -10.29 -7.54
CA ARG A 328 3.32 -11.25 -8.42
C ARG A 328 3.25 -10.76 -9.85
N MET A 329 4.41 -10.46 -10.42
CA MET A 329 4.55 -10.07 -11.82
C MET A 329 4.76 -11.33 -12.66
N ASP A 330 3.91 -11.53 -13.67
CA ASP A 330 4.01 -12.68 -14.57
C ASP A 330 5.00 -12.41 -15.71
N THR A 331 4.92 -11.23 -16.35
CA THR A 331 5.85 -10.83 -17.41
C THR A 331 6.47 -9.45 -17.19
N LYS A 332 5.86 -8.39 -17.72
CA LYS A 332 6.25 -7.00 -17.49
C LYS A 332 5.40 -6.44 -16.36
N PRO A 333 5.90 -5.47 -15.59
CA PRO A 333 5.09 -4.89 -14.53
C PRO A 333 3.93 -4.09 -15.14
N ASP A 334 2.77 -4.16 -14.50
CA ASP A 334 1.65 -3.28 -14.82
C ASP A 334 1.92 -1.84 -14.40
N ILE A 335 1.30 -0.89 -15.10
CA ILE A 335 1.38 0.52 -14.75
C ILE A 335 0.49 0.82 -13.55
N GLY A 336 1.06 1.47 -12.54
CA GLY A 336 0.37 1.85 -11.31
C GLY A 336 0.54 0.85 -10.15
N ALA A 337 -0.26 1.07 -9.11
CA ALA A 337 -0.12 0.45 -7.79
C ALA A 337 -0.48 -1.05 -7.76
N TYR A 338 -1.32 -1.49 -8.69
CA TYR A 338 -1.82 -2.85 -8.76
C TYR A 338 -1.21 -3.61 -9.93
N GLU A 339 -1.14 -4.93 -9.76
CA GLU A 339 -0.81 -5.89 -10.80
C GLU A 339 -2.05 -6.75 -11.06
N MET A 340 -2.41 -6.93 -12.32
CA MET A 340 -3.31 -7.95 -12.78
C MET A 340 -2.54 -9.26 -12.90
N SER A 341 -2.80 -10.18 -11.98
CA SER A 341 -2.39 -11.57 -12.17
C SER A 341 -3.44 -12.28 -13.02
N PHE A 342 -3.04 -12.86 -14.13
CA PHE A 342 -3.89 -13.84 -14.81
C PHE A 342 -3.58 -15.21 -14.23
N PRO A 343 -4.59 -16.02 -13.84
CA PRO A 343 -4.32 -17.43 -13.66
C PRO A 343 -3.82 -17.97 -15.01
N SER A 344 -2.54 -18.25 -15.13
CA SER A 344 -2.02 -18.94 -16.31
C SER A 344 -2.71 -20.30 -16.35
N LYS A 345 -3.32 -20.67 -17.49
CA LYS A 345 -3.72 -22.07 -17.65
C LYS A 345 -2.44 -22.90 -17.51
N ILE A 346 -2.49 -23.97 -16.73
CA ILE A 346 -1.35 -24.89 -16.57
C ILE A 346 -0.80 -25.33 -17.95
N LEU A 347 -1.69 -25.42 -18.94
CA LEU A 347 -1.43 -25.70 -20.36
C LEU A 347 -0.45 -24.74 -21.04
N ASP A 348 -0.53 -23.46 -20.70
CA ASP A 348 0.22 -22.39 -21.36
C ASP A 348 1.61 -22.20 -20.71
N HIS A 349 1.86 -22.89 -19.60
CA HIS A 349 3.09 -22.75 -18.84
C HIS A 349 4.16 -23.75 -19.35
N PRO A 350 5.27 -23.28 -19.94
CA PRO A 350 6.22 -24.11 -20.69
C PRO A 350 6.90 -25.21 -19.87
N TYR A 351 6.91 -25.06 -18.54
CA TYR A 351 7.46 -26.06 -17.62
C TYR A 351 6.51 -27.25 -17.35
N PHE A 352 5.20 -27.11 -17.58
CA PHE A 352 4.22 -28.20 -17.38
C PHE A 352 4.03 -29.07 -18.62
N GLN A 353 4.39 -28.58 -19.81
CA GLN A 353 4.32 -29.37 -21.05
C GLN A 353 5.40 -30.47 -21.15
N LYS A 354 6.41 -30.49 -20.25
CA LYS A 354 7.64 -31.29 -20.43
C LYS A 354 8.08 -32.12 -19.22
N LYS A 355 7.26 -32.31 -18.18
CA LYS A 355 7.67 -33.08 -16.99
C LYS A 355 6.95 -34.41 -16.85
N SER A 356 7.74 -35.46 -16.64
CA SER A 356 7.32 -36.78 -16.17
C SER A 356 6.56 -36.66 -14.85
N GLY A 357 5.31 -37.15 -14.80
CA GLY A 357 4.48 -37.20 -13.59
C GLY A 357 3.29 -36.24 -13.56
N ILE A 358 3.15 -35.33 -14.52
CA ILE A 358 1.93 -34.53 -14.72
C ILE A 358 1.36 -34.87 -16.10
N LEU A 359 0.23 -35.56 -16.12
CA LEU A 359 -0.52 -35.91 -17.30
C LEU A 359 -1.58 -34.86 -17.56
N LEU A 360 -1.70 -34.48 -18.82
CA LEU A 360 -2.64 -33.49 -19.25
C LEU A 360 -3.64 -34.15 -20.19
N VAL A 361 -4.89 -34.25 -19.75
CA VAL A 361 -5.89 -35.12 -20.38
C VAL A 361 -7.17 -34.33 -20.66
N GLY A 362 -7.83 -34.69 -21.75
CA GLY A 362 -9.18 -34.21 -22.04
C GLY A 362 -10.22 -35.07 -21.33
N ASN A 363 -11.31 -35.39 -22.03
CA ASN A 363 -12.36 -36.28 -21.52
C ASN A 363 -11.95 -37.76 -21.50
N GLU A 364 -10.81 -38.10 -22.10
CA GLU A 364 -10.33 -39.47 -22.22
C GLU A 364 -8.83 -39.54 -21.95
N TRP A 365 -8.43 -40.60 -21.25
CA TRP A 365 -7.05 -40.92 -20.97
C TRP A 365 -6.79 -42.41 -21.22
N SER A 366 -5.83 -42.73 -22.09
CA SER A 366 -5.39 -44.11 -22.28
C SER A 366 -4.44 -44.52 -21.17
N PHE A 367 -4.83 -45.52 -20.38
CA PHE A 367 -4.01 -46.08 -19.30
C PHE A 367 -3.70 -47.55 -19.58
N THR A 368 -2.43 -47.93 -19.42
CA THR A 368 -1.97 -49.31 -19.54
C THR A 368 -1.54 -49.83 -18.17
N PRO A 369 -2.23 -50.86 -17.61
CA PRO A 369 -1.84 -51.46 -16.34
C PRO A 369 -0.58 -52.35 -16.53
N ASP A 370 0.27 -52.37 -15.51
CA ASP A 370 1.49 -53.15 -15.47
C ASP A 370 1.20 -54.65 -15.23
N LYS A 371 0.08 -54.96 -14.57
CA LYS A 371 -0.37 -56.34 -14.29
C LYS A 371 -1.89 -56.53 -14.29
N SER A 372 -2.31 -57.76 -14.58
CA SER A 372 -3.70 -58.19 -14.36
C SER A 372 -4.07 -58.06 -12.88
N GLY A 373 -5.27 -57.57 -12.60
CA GLY A 373 -5.77 -57.29 -11.26
C GLY A 373 -5.26 -55.97 -10.65
N GLU A 374 -4.54 -55.14 -11.42
CA GLU A 374 -4.08 -53.85 -10.94
C GLU A 374 -5.26 -52.89 -10.70
N LEU A 375 -5.18 -52.14 -9.60
CA LEU A 375 -6.12 -51.06 -9.26
C LEU A 375 -5.54 -49.73 -9.73
N LEU A 376 -6.29 -48.99 -10.54
CA LEU A 376 -6.13 -47.56 -10.72
C LEU A 376 -7.12 -46.84 -9.79
N LEU A 377 -6.58 -45.97 -8.96
CA LEU A 377 -7.32 -45.05 -8.12
C LEU A 377 -7.08 -43.64 -8.64
N ILE A 378 -8.15 -42.88 -8.89
CA ILE A 378 -8.08 -41.44 -9.15
C ILE A 378 -8.82 -40.71 -8.04
N SER A 379 -8.15 -39.74 -7.40
CA SER A 379 -8.70 -38.93 -6.31
C SER A 379 -8.66 -37.43 -6.65
N ASP A 380 -9.57 -36.67 -6.07
CA ASP A 380 -9.48 -35.20 -6.07
C ASP A 380 -8.31 -34.69 -5.21
N PHE A 381 -8.10 -33.37 -5.24
CA PHE A 381 -7.05 -32.72 -4.46
C PHE A 381 -7.25 -32.80 -2.93
N GLN A 382 -8.45 -33.18 -2.47
CA GLN A 382 -8.77 -33.40 -1.06
C GLN A 382 -8.56 -34.88 -0.65
N GLY A 383 -8.26 -35.76 -1.61
CA GLY A 383 -8.02 -37.18 -1.40
C GLY A 383 -9.26 -38.06 -1.54
N HIS A 384 -10.42 -37.52 -1.91
CA HIS A 384 -11.61 -38.33 -2.17
C HIS A 384 -11.44 -39.13 -3.46
N ALA A 385 -11.65 -40.43 -3.38
CA ALA A 385 -11.61 -41.32 -4.54
C ALA A 385 -12.80 -41.04 -5.47
N ILE A 386 -12.53 -40.56 -6.68
CA ILE A 386 -13.54 -40.30 -7.71
C ILE A 386 -13.67 -41.51 -8.64
N LEU A 387 -12.57 -42.21 -8.92
CA LEU A 387 -12.60 -43.42 -9.72
C LEU A 387 -11.73 -44.52 -9.11
N LYS A 388 -12.29 -45.72 -9.09
CA LYS A 388 -11.62 -46.98 -8.73
C LYS A 388 -11.88 -47.98 -9.84
N LYS A 389 -10.84 -48.41 -10.54
CA LYS A 389 -10.94 -49.37 -11.63
C LYS A 389 -9.91 -50.47 -11.48
N ILE A 390 -10.35 -51.72 -11.56
CA ILE A 390 -9.49 -52.90 -11.55
C ILE A 390 -9.41 -53.44 -12.98
N PHE A 391 -8.20 -53.61 -13.50
CA PHE A 391 -7.99 -54.10 -14.88
C PHE A 391 -7.90 -55.62 -14.90
N LYS A 392 -8.53 -56.24 -15.90
CA LYS A 392 -8.55 -57.71 -16.01
C LYS A 392 -7.27 -58.28 -16.62
N ASP A 393 -6.59 -57.52 -17.46
CA ASP A 393 -5.37 -57.93 -18.15
C ASP A 393 -4.39 -56.74 -18.24
N LYS A 394 -3.39 -56.86 -19.12
CA LYS A 394 -2.37 -55.81 -19.35
C LYS A 394 -2.68 -54.91 -20.55
N ASN A 395 -3.89 -55.02 -21.13
CA ASN A 395 -4.24 -54.24 -22.30
C ASN A 395 -4.51 -52.79 -21.90
N SER A 396 -4.15 -51.87 -22.80
CA SER A 396 -4.48 -50.46 -22.60
C SER A 396 -6.00 -50.28 -22.66
N GLU A 397 -6.56 -49.53 -21.72
CA GLU A 397 -7.97 -49.17 -21.72
C GLU A 397 -8.14 -47.65 -21.65
N ILE A 398 -9.23 -47.16 -22.23
CA ILE A 398 -9.62 -45.76 -22.12
C ILE A 398 -10.32 -45.53 -20.77
N ILE A 399 -9.84 -44.54 -20.04
CA ILE A 399 -10.46 -43.99 -18.85
C ILE A 399 -11.26 -42.76 -19.26
N HIS A 400 -12.58 -42.86 -19.14
CA HIS A 400 -13.47 -41.74 -19.42
C HIS A 400 -13.54 -40.82 -18.21
N LEU A 401 -13.20 -39.56 -18.42
CA LEU A 401 -13.13 -38.49 -17.42
C LEU A 401 -14.13 -37.36 -17.74
N ALA A 402 -15.06 -37.58 -18.66
CA ALA A 402 -16.03 -36.55 -19.09
C ALA A 402 -16.81 -35.95 -17.92
N ASP A 403 -17.18 -36.79 -16.95
CA ASP A 403 -17.96 -36.39 -15.76
C ASP A 403 -17.11 -35.75 -14.64
N PHE A 404 -15.79 -35.72 -14.79
CA PHE A 404 -14.90 -35.08 -13.82
C PHE A 404 -14.97 -33.58 -14.05
N PRO A 405 -15.12 -32.74 -13.00
CA PRO A 405 -14.90 -31.30 -13.16
C PRO A 405 -13.53 -30.97 -13.75
N THR A 406 -13.40 -29.83 -14.42
CA THR A 406 -12.06 -29.32 -14.79
C THR A 406 -11.26 -29.10 -13.52
N GLY A 407 -10.05 -29.66 -13.43
CA GLY A 407 -9.29 -29.63 -12.18
C GLY A 407 -8.08 -30.55 -12.11
N LEU A 408 -7.48 -30.59 -10.92
CA LEU A 408 -6.28 -31.35 -10.61
C LEU A 408 -6.65 -32.59 -9.79
N TYR A 409 -6.18 -33.75 -10.25
CA TYR A 409 -6.44 -35.06 -9.68
C TYR A 409 -5.14 -35.81 -9.43
N TYR A 410 -5.14 -36.71 -8.47
CA TYR A 410 -4.03 -37.63 -8.22
C TYR A 410 -4.42 -39.02 -8.69
N TYR A 411 -3.53 -39.69 -9.42
CA TYR A 411 -3.71 -41.10 -9.74
C TYR A 411 -2.63 -41.96 -9.08
N VAL A 412 -3.05 -43.14 -8.65
CA VAL A 412 -2.19 -44.14 -8.04
C VAL A 412 -2.54 -45.49 -8.63
N SER A 413 -1.52 -46.19 -9.11
CA SER A 413 -1.56 -47.61 -9.45
C SER A 413 -0.48 -48.36 -8.68
N SER A 414 -0.35 -49.66 -8.91
CA SER A 414 0.67 -50.47 -8.22
C SER A 414 2.10 -50.15 -8.62
N ALA A 415 2.30 -49.44 -9.73
CA ALA A 415 3.61 -49.12 -10.28
C ALA A 415 3.76 -47.65 -10.72
N GLN A 416 2.66 -46.91 -10.86
CA GLN A 416 2.67 -45.54 -11.36
C GLN A 416 1.93 -44.62 -10.38
N THR A 417 2.49 -43.44 -10.14
CA THR A 417 1.79 -42.35 -9.44
C THR A 417 2.03 -41.06 -10.18
N GLY A 418 1.04 -40.17 -10.16
CA GLY A 418 1.16 -38.88 -10.80
C GLY A 418 -0.05 -37.99 -10.61
N ILE A 419 0.00 -36.85 -11.28
CA ILE A 419 -1.04 -35.84 -11.26
C ILE A 419 -1.70 -35.81 -12.64
N ILE A 420 -3.03 -35.73 -12.67
CA ILE A 420 -3.81 -35.50 -13.88
C ILE A 420 -4.37 -34.09 -13.80
N PHE A 421 -4.15 -33.29 -14.84
CA PHE A 421 -4.92 -32.07 -15.08
C PHE A 421 -5.97 -32.37 -16.14
N LYS A 422 -7.25 -32.41 -15.73
CA LYS A 422 -8.39 -32.60 -16.64
C LYS A 422 -8.88 -31.22 -17.08
N ASN A 423 -8.78 -30.95 -18.39
CA ASN A 423 -9.25 -29.69 -18.98
C ASN A 423 -10.79 -29.65 -19.10
#